data_AF-A0AAJ7XDP7-F1
#
_entry.id   AF-A0AAJ7XDP7-F1
#
_cell.length_a   1.000
_cell.length_b   1.000
_cell.length_c   1.000
_cell.angle_alpha   90.00
_cell.angle_beta   90.00
_cell.angle_gamma   90.00
#
_symmetry.space_group_name_H-M   'P 1'
#
loop_
_entity.id
_entity.type
_entity.pdbx_description
1 polymer ?
#
loop_
_entity_poly.entity_id
_entity_poly.type
_entity_poly.pdbx_seq_one_letter_code
_entity_poly.pdbx_strand_id
1 'polypeptide(L)'
;MIKSVRVSSLALPCPPNTHYTPCASPCPATCSDIYAEDGCQSAARCAEGCVCDQGFVLSDDLCVSLEACGCWDDENNYHSVVFSTYVPLLPCIFQFEEAWLSDNCKRKCVCSVPGNASCEAHSCVEHESCQLNNGKESCQPVSYSTCSISGDPHYQTFDKRLYHFMGRETYTLVQSCGDNNNLLPIRILGKNKRVGHNHRVSFLDAVYIYVYGFKIKFTDRKDFELNGVRTKPPSNPKEGLEIVHTSHKMVLRTDFGLTVIFDRKSHADVTIPSSYAGQVCGLCGNSNGDKSDEFKTPDGSLVTSEDVFGNSWEVNDRRSLFEQYEPPVFRSKRLVEEPRNDLNLSCSDEQWAELENKSSCGVFHDPAGPFVQCWIPAPVDPYYTNCMYDMCENIGDKELFCSSLEVYTSACQQEGITPNNWRIYTGCGEMNHRCHSVP
;
A
#
# COMPACT_ATOMS: atom_id res chain seq x y z
N MET A 1 61.22 5.32 -32.34
CA MET A 1 60.08 4.88 -33.15
C MET A 1 58.99 4.37 -32.23
N ILE A 2 58.02 5.23 -31.91
CA ILE A 2 56.85 4.88 -31.12
C ILE A 2 55.90 4.19 -32.10
N LYS A 3 55.70 2.87 -31.96
CA LYS A 3 54.66 2.15 -32.70
C LYS A 3 53.32 2.60 -32.12
N SER A 4 52.56 3.32 -32.92
CA SER A 4 51.18 3.72 -32.63
C SER A 4 50.32 2.49 -32.43
N VAL A 5 49.58 2.50 -31.33
CA VAL A 5 48.58 1.52 -30.93
C VAL A 5 47.38 1.63 -31.89
N ARG A 6 47.00 0.55 -32.57
CA ARG A 6 45.62 0.40 -33.05
C ARG A 6 44.86 -0.42 -32.02
N VAL A 7 44.09 0.29 -31.20
CA VAL A 7 43.05 -0.27 -30.35
C VAL A 7 42.06 -0.97 -31.29
N SER A 8 41.84 -2.27 -31.08
CA SER A 8 40.73 -2.99 -31.70
C SER A 8 39.44 -2.32 -31.24
N SER A 9 38.74 -1.64 -32.14
CA SER A 9 37.40 -1.13 -31.90
C SER A 9 36.51 -2.31 -31.49
N LEU A 10 35.93 -2.23 -30.29
CA LEU A 10 34.84 -3.11 -29.87
C LEU A 10 33.71 -2.94 -30.88
N ALA A 11 33.45 -3.96 -31.70
CA ALA A 11 32.21 -4.02 -32.48
C ALA A 11 31.06 -4.18 -31.47
N LEU A 12 30.12 -3.23 -31.45
CA LEU A 12 28.87 -3.37 -30.70
C LEU A 12 28.15 -4.61 -31.25
N PRO A 13 27.92 -5.66 -30.45
CA PRO A 13 27.13 -6.79 -30.91
C PRO A 13 25.70 -6.31 -31.15
N CYS A 14 25.16 -6.61 -32.33
CA CYS A 14 23.78 -6.28 -32.66
C CYS A 14 22.80 -7.11 -31.81
N PRO A 15 21.63 -6.54 -31.44
CA PRO A 15 20.58 -7.28 -30.73
C PRO A 15 20.09 -8.54 -31.49
N PRO A 16 19.37 -9.46 -30.83
CA PRO A 16 18.75 -10.61 -31.49
C PRO A 16 17.87 -10.19 -32.70
N ASN A 17 17.85 -11.04 -33.74
CA ASN A 17 17.12 -10.83 -35.00
C ASN A 17 17.56 -9.57 -35.79
N THR A 18 18.80 -9.14 -35.57
CA THR A 18 19.41 -8.03 -36.31
C THR A 18 20.82 -8.38 -36.75
N HIS A 19 21.28 -7.76 -37.84
CA HIS A 19 22.67 -7.85 -38.30
C HIS A 19 23.27 -6.47 -38.52
N TYR A 20 24.59 -6.40 -38.40
CA TYR A 20 25.34 -5.18 -38.65
C TYR A 20 25.44 -4.90 -40.15
N THR A 21 25.24 -3.64 -40.54
CA THR A 21 25.51 -3.14 -41.89
C THR A 21 26.24 -1.79 -41.83
N PRO A 22 27.23 -1.53 -42.71
CA PRO A 22 27.88 -0.22 -42.81
C PRO A 22 26.96 0.87 -43.40
N CYS A 23 25.78 0.49 -43.90
CA CYS A 23 24.84 1.39 -44.57
C CYS A 23 23.40 0.93 -44.28
N ALA A 24 22.91 1.22 -43.07
CA ALA A 24 21.53 1.03 -42.64
C ALA A 24 20.63 2.14 -43.21
N SER A 25 19.49 1.75 -43.78
CA SER A 25 18.48 2.68 -44.27
C SER A 25 17.93 3.54 -43.13
N PRO A 26 17.70 4.85 -43.32
CA PRO A 26 17.01 5.68 -42.34
C PRO A 26 15.49 5.40 -42.29
N CYS A 27 14.94 4.60 -43.21
CA CYS A 27 13.54 4.17 -43.22
C CYS A 27 13.49 2.63 -43.09
N PRO A 28 13.69 2.05 -41.90
CA PRO A 28 13.57 0.61 -41.72
C PRO A 28 12.12 0.16 -41.94
N ALA A 29 11.90 -1.06 -42.40
CA ALA A 29 10.57 -1.67 -42.39
C ALA A 29 10.07 -1.78 -40.94
N THR A 30 8.81 -1.37 -40.69
CA THR A 30 8.19 -1.39 -39.36
C THR A 30 6.89 -2.18 -39.38
N CYS A 31 6.33 -2.50 -38.21
CA CYS A 31 4.98 -3.08 -38.13
C CYS A 31 3.88 -2.17 -38.71
N SER A 32 4.12 -0.85 -38.81
CA SER A 32 3.19 0.12 -39.39
C SER A 32 3.30 0.22 -40.91
N ASP A 33 4.51 0.01 -41.45
CA ASP A 33 4.80 0.06 -42.88
C ASP A 33 5.93 -0.91 -43.21
N ILE A 34 5.55 -2.08 -43.70
CA ILE A 34 6.48 -3.15 -44.08
C ILE A 34 7.21 -2.85 -45.40
N TYR A 35 6.79 -1.83 -46.14
CA TYR A 35 7.39 -1.40 -47.42
C TYR A 35 8.14 -0.07 -47.29
N ALA A 36 8.38 0.42 -46.07
CA ALA A 36 9.02 1.71 -45.81
C ALA A 36 10.40 1.84 -46.49
N GLU A 37 11.11 0.72 -46.66
CA GLU A 37 12.40 0.68 -47.35
C GLU A 37 12.29 0.99 -48.85
N ASP A 38 11.27 0.46 -49.53
CA ASP A 38 11.07 0.63 -50.98
C ASP A 38 10.71 2.08 -51.35
N GLY A 39 10.06 2.80 -50.43
CA GLY A 39 9.64 4.20 -50.59
C GLY A 39 10.65 5.24 -50.10
N CYS A 40 11.81 4.81 -49.57
CA CYS A 40 12.72 5.69 -48.84
C CYS A 40 13.51 6.63 -49.77
N GLN A 41 13.03 7.86 -49.95
CA GLN A 41 13.69 8.90 -50.76
C GLN A 41 15.09 9.29 -50.25
N SER A 42 15.38 8.98 -48.98
CA SER A 42 16.65 9.26 -48.29
C SER A 42 17.55 8.04 -48.15
N ALA A 43 17.31 6.93 -48.85
CA ALA A 43 18.11 5.71 -48.75
C ALA A 43 19.62 5.94 -48.97
N ALA A 44 19.99 6.95 -49.76
CA ALA A 44 21.39 7.35 -49.98
C ALA A 44 22.08 8.03 -48.78
N ARG A 45 21.33 8.38 -47.71
CA ARG A 45 21.83 8.96 -46.46
C ARG A 45 21.86 7.91 -45.34
N CYS A 46 22.36 6.72 -45.66
CA CYS A 46 22.50 5.64 -44.70
C CYS A 46 23.64 5.90 -43.70
N ALA A 47 23.58 5.23 -42.56
CA ALA A 47 24.62 5.24 -41.52
C ALA A 47 24.97 3.81 -41.12
N GLU A 48 26.16 3.61 -40.53
CA GLU A 48 26.51 2.31 -39.96
C GLU A 48 25.58 1.98 -38.76
N GLY A 49 25.07 0.75 -38.70
CA GLY A 49 24.11 0.36 -37.67
C GLY A 49 23.64 -1.09 -37.77
N CYS A 50 22.76 -1.49 -36.85
CA CYS A 50 22.09 -2.79 -36.88
C CYS A 50 20.73 -2.64 -37.56
N VAL A 51 20.38 -3.58 -38.44
CA VAL A 51 19.09 -3.63 -39.13
C VAL A 51 18.41 -4.97 -38.89
N CYS A 52 17.07 -5.00 -38.94
CA CYS A 52 16.32 -6.24 -38.78
C CYS A 52 16.71 -7.27 -39.84
N ASP A 53 16.77 -8.54 -39.44
CA ASP A 53 16.99 -9.65 -40.37
C ASP A 53 15.78 -9.86 -41.28
N GLN A 54 16.00 -10.54 -42.42
CA GLN A 54 14.92 -10.82 -43.37
C GLN A 54 13.78 -11.60 -42.70
N GLY A 55 12.55 -11.11 -42.85
CA GLY A 55 11.35 -11.68 -42.20
C GLY A 55 11.01 -11.04 -40.85
N PHE A 56 11.86 -10.11 -40.38
CA PHE A 56 11.63 -9.30 -39.18
C PHE A 56 11.45 -7.83 -39.57
N VAL A 57 10.64 -7.12 -38.80
CA VAL A 57 10.38 -5.69 -38.93
C VAL A 57 10.56 -5.02 -37.56
N LEU A 58 10.84 -3.73 -37.58
CA LEU A 58 11.06 -2.95 -36.37
C LEU A 58 9.71 -2.65 -35.69
N SER A 59 9.61 -3.00 -34.41
CA SER A 59 8.53 -2.63 -33.49
C SER A 59 9.16 -2.08 -32.22
N ASP A 60 8.97 -0.79 -31.96
CA ASP A 60 9.72 -0.02 -30.96
C ASP A 60 11.24 -0.22 -31.13
N ASP A 61 11.92 -0.76 -30.12
CA ASP A 61 13.38 -1.01 -30.13
C ASP A 61 13.75 -2.46 -30.49
N LEU A 62 12.78 -3.28 -30.92
CA LEU A 62 12.95 -4.71 -31.17
C LEU A 62 12.60 -5.10 -32.61
N CYS A 63 13.35 -6.03 -33.18
CA CYS A 63 13.01 -6.65 -34.45
C CYS A 63 12.17 -7.91 -34.21
N VAL A 64 10.92 -7.85 -34.64
CA VAL A 64 9.90 -8.89 -34.42
C VAL A 64 9.44 -9.48 -35.75
N SER A 65 9.00 -10.74 -35.75
CA SER A 65 8.38 -11.34 -36.95
C SER A 65 7.08 -10.63 -37.29
N LEU A 66 6.61 -10.68 -38.54
CA LEU A 66 5.32 -10.10 -38.93
C LEU A 66 4.13 -10.63 -38.11
N GLU A 67 4.19 -11.91 -37.70
CA GLU A 67 3.17 -12.53 -36.84
C GLU A 67 3.13 -11.94 -35.42
N ALA A 68 4.17 -11.20 -35.05
CA ALA A 68 4.34 -10.53 -33.76
C ALA A 68 4.09 -9.01 -33.82
N CYS A 69 3.64 -8.50 -34.97
CA CYS A 69 3.15 -7.13 -35.04
C CYS A 69 1.81 -6.98 -34.32
N GLY A 70 1.61 -5.81 -33.70
CA GLY A 70 0.45 -5.44 -32.90
C GLY A 70 -0.83 -5.12 -33.68
N CYS A 71 -1.76 -4.51 -32.97
CA CYS A 71 -3.03 -3.99 -33.45
C CYS A 71 -3.07 -2.48 -33.28
N TRP A 72 -3.88 -1.81 -34.09
CA TRP A 72 -4.20 -0.40 -33.89
C TRP A 72 -5.64 -0.29 -33.38
N ASP A 73 -5.87 0.59 -32.41
CA ASP A 73 -7.22 0.94 -31.98
C ASP A 73 -7.80 2.10 -32.83
N ASP A 74 -9.07 2.44 -32.60
CA ASP A 74 -9.77 3.50 -33.32
C ASP A 74 -9.17 4.90 -33.10
N GLU A 75 -8.35 5.07 -32.05
CA GLU A 75 -7.62 6.30 -31.73
C GLU A 75 -6.20 6.31 -32.30
N ASN A 76 -5.86 5.29 -33.10
CA ASN A 76 -4.55 5.11 -33.72
C ASN A 76 -3.41 4.94 -32.69
N ASN A 77 -3.70 4.31 -31.55
CA ASN A 77 -2.67 3.78 -30.65
C ASN A 77 -2.30 2.35 -31.05
N TYR A 78 -1.01 2.05 -31.01
CA TYR A 78 -0.48 0.71 -31.28
C TYR A 78 -0.43 -0.12 -30.00
N HIS A 79 -0.95 -1.35 -30.07
CA HIS A 79 -0.98 -2.32 -28.97
C HIS A 79 -0.31 -3.61 -29.42
N SER A 80 0.71 -4.08 -28.72
CA SER A 80 1.46 -5.27 -29.09
C SER A 80 0.60 -6.54 -29.02
N VAL A 81 0.90 -7.55 -29.83
CA VAL A 81 0.22 -8.87 -29.74
C VAL A 81 0.64 -9.57 -28.45
N VAL A 82 -0.35 -10.10 -27.72
CA VAL A 82 -0.10 -10.92 -26.53
C VAL A 82 0.14 -12.37 -26.95
N PHE A 83 1.40 -12.80 -26.96
CA PHE A 83 1.73 -14.21 -27.11
C PHE A 83 1.64 -14.93 -25.76
N SER A 84 0.67 -15.83 -25.60
CA SER A 84 0.67 -16.79 -24.50
C SER A 84 1.78 -17.83 -24.73
N THR A 85 3.03 -17.46 -24.46
CA THR A 85 4.12 -18.42 -24.41
C THR A 85 4.43 -18.72 -22.95
N TYR A 86 4.01 -19.90 -22.51
CA TYR A 86 4.45 -20.45 -21.23
C TYR A 86 5.95 -20.76 -21.36
N VAL A 87 6.81 -19.90 -20.80
CA VAL A 87 8.27 -20.09 -20.79
C VAL A 87 8.69 -20.62 -19.41
N PRO A 88 8.92 -21.93 -19.24
CA PRO A 88 9.18 -22.51 -17.92
C PRO A 88 10.58 -22.20 -17.35
N LEU A 89 11.43 -21.38 -18.01
CA LEU A 89 12.85 -21.24 -17.68
C LEU A 89 13.41 -19.81 -17.58
N LEU A 90 12.57 -18.76 -17.67
CA LEU A 90 13.02 -17.38 -17.43
C LEU A 90 12.11 -16.71 -16.38
N PRO A 91 12.55 -16.53 -15.12
CA PRO A 91 11.88 -15.63 -14.22
C PRO A 91 12.25 -14.20 -14.66
N CYS A 92 11.23 -13.41 -15.02
CA CYS A 92 11.30 -11.98 -15.32
C CYS A 92 11.87 -11.61 -16.70
N ILE A 93 11.01 -11.58 -17.72
CA ILE A 93 10.69 -10.42 -18.59
C ILE A 93 9.33 -10.80 -19.22
N PHE A 94 8.23 -10.33 -18.64
CA PHE A 94 6.93 -10.34 -19.32
C PHE A 94 6.42 -8.91 -19.24
N GLN A 95 6.65 -8.16 -20.31
CA GLN A 95 5.98 -6.89 -20.52
C GLN A 95 4.57 -7.25 -20.99
N PHE A 96 3.65 -7.29 -20.02
CA PHE A 96 2.24 -7.50 -20.26
C PHE A 96 1.67 -6.24 -20.92
N GLU A 97 1.40 -6.27 -22.23
CA GLU A 97 0.26 -5.51 -22.74
C GLU A 97 -1.00 -6.40 -22.64
N GLU A 98 -1.33 -6.73 -21.38
CA GLU A 98 -2.50 -7.49 -20.94
C GLU A 98 -3.79 -6.69 -21.17
N ALA A 99 -4.25 -6.62 -22.41
CA ALA A 99 -5.46 -5.89 -22.76
C ALA A 99 -5.37 -4.37 -22.51
N TRP A 100 -6.23 -3.63 -23.19
CA TRP A 100 -6.46 -2.22 -22.89
C TRP A 100 -7.95 -1.96 -22.72
N LEU A 101 -8.25 -0.87 -22.02
CA LEU A 101 -9.61 -0.39 -21.89
C LEU A 101 -9.87 0.68 -22.96
N SER A 102 -11.07 0.68 -23.51
CA SER A 102 -11.53 1.67 -24.49
C SER A 102 -13.01 2.02 -24.29
N ASP A 103 -13.46 3.08 -24.97
CA ASP A 103 -14.82 3.63 -24.87
C ASP A 103 -15.18 3.96 -23.41
N ASN A 104 -14.33 4.73 -22.72
CA ASN A 104 -14.49 5.10 -21.32
C ASN A 104 -14.66 3.86 -20.42
N CYS A 105 -13.74 2.92 -20.57
CA CYS A 105 -13.67 1.63 -19.89
C CYS A 105 -14.87 0.70 -20.11
N LYS A 106 -15.72 0.98 -21.11
CA LYS A 106 -16.86 0.12 -21.47
C LYS A 106 -16.45 -1.11 -22.26
N ARG A 107 -15.22 -1.13 -22.76
CA ARG A 107 -14.68 -2.25 -23.52
C ARG A 107 -13.30 -2.62 -23.00
N LYS A 108 -13.04 -3.92 -22.94
CA LYS A 108 -11.70 -4.47 -22.71
C LYS A 108 -11.27 -5.19 -23.98
N CYS A 109 -10.18 -4.73 -24.57
CA CYS A 109 -9.67 -5.14 -25.86
C CYS A 109 -8.35 -5.89 -25.73
N VAL A 110 -8.14 -6.93 -26.54
CA VAL A 110 -6.90 -7.71 -26.62
C VAL A 110 -6.49 -7.85 -28.07
N CYS A 111 -5.21 -7.61 -28.36
CA CYS A 111 -4.61 -7.91 -29.65
C CYS A 111 -4.14 -9.37 -29.65
N SER A 112 -5.01 -10.27 -30.10
CA SER A 112 -4.69 -11.71 -30.16
C SER A 112 -4.03 -12.12 -31.48
N VAL A 113 -4.26 -11.35 -32.54
CA VAL A 113 -3.74 -11.59 -33.89
C VAL A 113 -3.34 -10.24 -34.49
N PRO A 114 -2.21 -10.14 -35.22
CA PRO A 114 -1.78 -8.89 -35.84
C PRO A 114 -2.90 -8.19 -36.61
N GLY A 115 -3.06 -6.90 -36.36
CA GLY A 115 -4.06 -6.06 -37.01
C GLY A 115 -5.53 -6.32 -36.64
N ASN A 116 -5.83 -7.25 -35.73
CA ASN A 116 -7.21 -7.53 -35.30
C ASN A 116 -7.36 -7.58 -33.77
N ALA A 117 -7.92 -6.51 -33.23
CA ALA A 117 -8.29 -6.40 -31.82
C ALA A 117 -9.62 -7.08 -31.52
N SER A 118 -9.64 -7.97 -30.53
CA SER A 118 -10.88 -8.55 -29.98
C SER A 118 -11.28 -7.78 -28.73
N CYS A 119 -12.49 -7.25 -28.68
CA CYS A 119 -12.96 -6.45 -27.55
C CYS A 119 -14.27 -6.97 -26.97
N GLU A 120 -14.31 -7.13 -25.65
CA GLU A 120 -15.47 -7.56 -24.89
C GLU A 120 -16.04 -6.40 -24.05
N ALA A 121 -17.33 -6.48 -23.70
CA ALA A 121 -17.94 -5.50 -22.82
C ALA A 121 -17.28 -5.55 -21.43
N HIS A 122 -17.02 -4.37 -20.88
CA HIS A 122 -16.34 -4.18 -19.60
C HIS A 122 -17.02 -3.07 -18.81
N SER A 123 -16.87 -3.10 -17.50
CA SER A 123 -17.24 -2.02 -16.61
C SER A 123 -16.28 -2.02 -15.42
N CYS A 124 -15.86 -0.85 -14.98
CA CYS A 124 -15.12 -0.73 -13.72
C CYS A 124 -15.94 -1.32 -12.57
N VAL A 125 -15.26 -1.87 -11.56
CA VAL A 125 -15.98 -2.41 -10.40
C VAL A 125 -16.67 -1.29 -9.64
N GLU A 126 -17.62 -1.65 -8.77
CA GLU A 126 -18.31 -0.67 -7.93
C GLU A 126 -17.30 0.18 -7.16
N HIS A 127 -17.56 1.50 -7.10
CA HIS A 127 -16.67 2.50 -6.52
C HIS A 127 -15.32 2.73 -7.24
N GLU A 128 -15.20 2.32 -8.50
CA GLU A 128 -14.17 2.80 -9.42
C GLU A 128 -14.75 3.71 -10.49
N SER A 129 -13.93 4.64 -10.98
CA SER A 129 -14.22 5.45 -12.15
C SER A 129 -13.18 5.21 -13.24
N CYS A 130 -13.62 5.27 -14.49
CA CYS A 130 -12.70 5.27 -15.62
C CYS A 130 -11.93 6.60 -15.64
N GLN A 131 -10.60 6.51 -15.66
CA GLN A 131 -9.71 7.65 -15.74
C GLN A 131 -8.72 7.48 -16.88
N LEU A 132 -8.49 8.55 -17.64
CA LEU A 132 -7.51 8.61 -18.72
C LEU A 132 -6.17 9.09 -18.16
N ASN A 133 -5.17 8.22 -18.10
CA ASN A 133 -3.83 8.54 -17.62
C ASN A 133 -2.80 8.25 -18.71
N ASN A 134 -2.06 9.28 -19.13
CA ASN A 134 -1.06 9.20 -20.22
C ASN A 134 -1.60 8.56 -21.51
N GLY A 135 -2.86 8.87 -21.87
CA GLY A 135 -3.52 8.32 -23.06
C GLY A 135 -4.06 6.90 -22.91
N LYS A 136 -3.92 6.27 -21.73
CA LYS A 136 -4.49 4.95 -21.43
C LYS A 136 -5.66 5.06 -20.46
N GLU A 137 -6.79 4.46 -20.82
CA GLU A 137 -7.92 4.32 -19.92
C GLU A 137 -7.64 3.26 -18.85
N SER A 138 -7.96 3.57 -17.61
CA SER A 138 -7.79 2.68 -16.46
C SER A 138 -8.94 2.88 -15.47
N CYS A 139 -9.45 1.80 -14.90
CA CYS A 139 -10.36 1.90 -13.76
C CYS A 139 -9.54 2.25 -12.51
N GLN A 140 -9.94 3.32 -11.84
CA GLN A 140 -9.27 3.79 -10.63
C GLN A 140 -10.29 4.00 -9.50
N PRO A 141 -9.89 3.73 -8.24
CA PRO A 141 -10.76 3.99 -7.10
C PRO A 141 -11.10 5.47 -7.01
N VAL A 142 -12.37 5.78 -6.72
CA VAL A 142 -12.85 7.17 -6.61
C VAL A 142 -12.42 7.84 -5.31
N SER A 143 -12.14 7.04 -4.28
CA SER A 143 -11.69 7.48 -2.96
C SER A 143 -10.90 6.40 -2.24
N TYR A 144 -10.31 6.77 -1.10
CA TYR A 144 -9.57 5.89 -0.21
C TYR A 144 -10.10 6.06 1.21
N SER A 145 -10.06 4.97 1.98
CA SER A 145 -10.46 4.96 3.40
C SER A 145 -9.29 4.48 4.25
N THR A 146 -8.98 5.22 5.31
CA THR A 146 -7.92 4.87 6.27
C THR A 146 -8.53 4.45 7.62
N CYS A 147 -8.13 3.27 8.08
CA CYS A 147 -8.26 2.79 9.44
C CYS A 147 -6.95 3.09 10.20
N SER A 148 -7.07 3.53 11.45
CA SER A 148 -5.93 3.87 12.30
C SER A 148 -5.97 3.11 13.63
N ILE A 149 -4.81 2.64 14.07
CA ILE A 149 -4.63 1.97 15.35
C ILE A 149 -3.49 2.68 16.07
N SER A 150 -3.71 3.17 17.29
CA SER A 150 -2.71 3.95 18.04
C SER A 150 -2.79 3.70 19.53
N GLY A 151 -1.66 3.74 20.23
CA GLY A 151 -1.64 3.82 21.70
C GLY A 151 -2.12 2.53 22.37
N ASP A 152 -2.90 2.69 23.44
CA ASP A 152 -3.39 1.62 24.32
C ASP A 152 -4.77 1.04 23.92
N PRO A 153 -4.74 0.12 22.96
CA PRO A 153 -5.00 0.45 21.57
C PRO A 153 -6.37 1.13 21.37
N HIS A 154 -6.32 2.36 20.87
CA HIS A 154 -7.46 3.03 20.24
C HIS A 154 -7.54 2.65 18.77
N TYR A 155 -8.77 2.43 18.29
CA TYR A 155 -9.06 2.12 16.91
C TYR A 155 -9.97 3.18 16.33
N GLN A 156 -9.64 3.64 15.14
CA GLN A 156 -10.55 4.38 14.27
C GLN A 156 -10.77 3.55 13.01
N THR A 157 -11.99 3.08 12.80
CA THR A 157 -12.34 2.26 11.64
C THR A 157 -12.30 3.06 10.33
N PHE A 158 -12.44 2.37 9.20
CA PHE A 158 -12.55 3.01 7.88
C PHE A 158 -13.68 4.04 7.83
N ASP A 159 -14.84 3.72 8.42
CA ASP A 159 -16.00 4.60 8.45
C ASP A 159 -15.95 5.61 9.60
N LYS A 160 -14.80 5.74 10.27
CA LYS A 160 -14.50 6.71 11.34
C LYS A 160 -15.27 6.47 12.64
N ARG A 161 -15.57 5.21 12.97
CA ARG A 161 -16.01 4.81 14.31
C ARG A 161 -14.77 4.73 15.21
N LEU A 162 -14.75 5.56 16.27
CA LEU A 162 -13.73 5.50 17.33
C LEU A 162 -14.18 4.52 18.42
N TYR A 163 -13.27 3.67 18.88
CA TYR A 163 -13.48 2.76 20.01
C TYR A 163 -12.15 2.34 20.65
N HIS A 164 -12.21 1.74 21.84
CA HIS A 164 -11.02 1.40 22.61
C HIS A 164 -11.05 -0.09 23.00
N PHE A 165 -10.01 -0.84 22.62
CA PHE A 165 -10.00 -2.28 22.85
C PHE A 165 -8.63 -2.78 23.29
N MET A 166 -8.53 -3.17 24.57
CA MET A 166 -7.30 -3.59 25.24
C MET A 166 -6.90 -5.06 24.95
N GLY A 167 -6.93 -5.43 23.67
CA GLY A 167 -6.55 -6.76 23.20
C GLY A 167 -5.07 -7.10 23.47
N ARG A 168 -4.78 -8.35 23.83
CA ARG A 168 -3.45 -8.80 24.31
C ARG A 168 -2.71 -9.73 23.35
N GLU A 169 -3.38 -10.17 22.30
CA GLU A 169 -2.90 -11.18 21.37
C GLU A 169 -2.71 -10.59 19.96
N THR A 170 -2.62 -11.46 18.95
CA THR A 170 -2.68 -11.07 17.54
C THR A 170 -4.15 -10.99 17.09
N TYR A 171 -4.53 -9.89 16.44
CA TYR A 171 -5.89 -9.68 15.95
C TYR A 171 -5.91 -9.42 14.45
N THR A 172 -7.00 -9.81 13.79
CA THR A 172 -7.28 -9.43 12.39
C THR A 172 -7.72 -7.97 12.34
N LEU A 173 -6.87 -7.10 11.81
CA LEU A 173 -7.21 -5.70 11.57
C LEU A 173 -8.11 -5.57 10.36
N VAL A 174 -7.69 -6.19 9.26
CA VAL A 174 -8.39 -6.18 7.98
C VAL A 174 -8.20 -7.54 7.31
N GLN A 175 -9.26 -8.09 6.73
CA GLN A 175 -9.19 -9.24 5.85
C GLN A 175 -10.25 -9.11 4.75
N SER A 176 -9.97 -9.64 3.56
CA SER A 176 -11.00 -9.81 2.53
C SER A 176 -12.05 -10.82 2.97
N CYS A 177 -13.32 -10.41 2.96
CA CYS A 177 -14.45 -11.20 3.45
C CYS A 177 -15.62 -11.30 2.47
N GLY A 178 -15.60 -10.48 1.41
CA GLY A 178 -16.56 -10.59 0.31
C GLY A 178 -16.19 -11.67 -0.70
N ASP A 179 -17.17 -12.05 -1.53
CA ASP A 179 -17.03 -13.08 -2.56
C ASP A 179 -16.53 -12.52 -3.92
N ASN A 180 -16.02 -11.29 -3.94
CA ASN A 180 -15.58 -10.65 -5.17
C ASN A 180 -14.20 -11.18 -5.62
N ASN A 181 -14.23 -12.16 -6.52
CA ASN A 181 -13.04 -12.77 -7.11
C ASN A 181 -12.18 -11.82 -7.96
N ASN A 182 -12.66 -10.62 -8.29
CA ASN A 182 -11.89 -9.62 -9.03
C ASN A 182 -10.96 -8.78 -8.12
N LEU A 183 -11.13 -8.86 -6.80
CA LEU A 183 -10.26 -8.19 -5.85
C LEU A 183 -9.11 -9.09 -5.43
N LEU A 184 -7.95 -8.48 -5.23
CA LEU A 184 -6.81 -9.18 -4.66
C LEU A 184 -7.09 -9.47 -3.17
N PRO A 185 -6.85 -10.69 -2.70
CA PRO A 185 -7.08 -11.00 -1.31
C PRO A 185 -6.03 -10.32 -0.42
N ILE A 186 -6.48 -9.60 0.60
CA ILE A 186 -5.63 -8.94 1.60
C ILE A 186 -5.91 -9.49 2.99
N ARG A 187 -4.87 -9.56 3.82
CA ARG A 187 -5.02 -9.81 5.26
C ARG A 187 -3.94 -9.07 6.03
N ILE A 188 -4.34 -8.29 7.02
CA ILE A 188 -3.48 -7.48 7.86
C ILE A 188 -3.78 -7.83 9.32
N LEU A 189 -2.74 -8.21 10.07
CA LEU A 189 -2.84 -8.54 11.48
C LEU A 189 -2.02 -7.56 12.32
N GLY A 190 -2.56 -7.17 13.47
CA GLY A 190 -1.87 -6.40 14.48
C GLY A 190 -1.56 -7.30 15.67
N LYS A 191 -0.28 -7.39 16.05
CA LYS A 191 0.12 -8.08 17.27
C LYS A 191 0.31 -7.07 18.38
N ASN A 192 -0.44 -7.23 19.45
CA ASN A 192 -0.27 -6.42 20.64
C ASN A 192 0.70 -7.11 21.60
N LYS A 193 1.45 -6.31 22.36
CA LYS A 193 2.25 -6.76 23.51
C LYS A 193 1.92 -5.94 24.74
N ARG A 194 1.98 -6.56 25.91
CA ARG A 194 1.94 -5.83 27.19
C ARG A 194 3.29 -5.15 27.40
N VAL A 195 3.26 -3.87 27.79
CA VAL A 195 4.47 -3.09 28.07
C VAL A 195 4.45 -2.65 29.54
N GLY A 196 5.60 -2.75 30.21
CA GLY A 196 5.79 -2.31 31.60
C GLY A 196 5.45 -3.35 32.68
N HIS A 197 5.69 -2.97 33.94
CA HIS A 197 5.40 -3.79 35.13
C HIS A 197 3.89 -3.85 35.44
N ASN A 198 3.12 -2.87 34.97
CA ASN A 198 1.68 -2.80 35.17
C ASN A 198 0.98 -3.46 33.97
N HIS A 199 0.55 -4.71 34.14
CA HIS A 199 -0.14 -5.52 33.14
C HIS A 199 -1.57 -5.02 32.83
N ARG A 200 -1.75 -3.73 32.56
CA ARG A 200 -3.06 -3.14 32.22
C ARG A 200 -3.15 -2.71 30.77
N VAL A 201 -2.07 -2.17 30.22
CA VAL A 201 -2.02 -1.60 28.87
C VAL A 201 -1.32 -2.53 27.86
N SER A 202 -1.79 -2.56 26.62
CA SER A 202 -1.18 -3.28 25.49
C SER A 202 -0.94 -2.34 24.32
N PHE A 203 0.25 -2.39 23.70
CA PHE A 203 0.60 -1.59 22.53
C PHE A 203 0.85 -2.49 21.31
N LEU A 204 0.63 -1.95 20.12
CA LEU A 204 0.97 -2.60 18.86
C LEU A 204 2.49 -2.86 18.79
N ASP A 205 2.90 -4.11 18.63
CA ASP A 205 4.30 -4.55 18.56
C ASP A 205 4.76 -4.84 17.13
N ALA A 206 3.86 -5.40 16.33
CA ALA A 206 4.15 -5.81 14.97
C ALA A 206 2.91 -5.79 14.10
N VAL A 207 3.12 -5.55 12.81
CA VAL A 207 2.08 -5.63 11.77
C VAL A 207 2.47 -6.72 10.79
N TYR A 208 1.58 -7.69 10.59
CA TYR A 208 1.74 -8.75 9.59
C TYR A 208 0.85 -8.43 8.39
N ILE A 209 1.41 -8.48 7.20
CA ILE A 209 0.72 -8.11 5.95
C ILE A 209 0.85 -9.28 4.99
N TYR A 210 -0.30 -9.79 4.55
CA TYR A 210 -0.41 -10.84 3.56
C TYR A 210 -1.07 -10.25 2.32
N VAL A 211 -0.28 -10.12 1.25
CA VAL A 211 -0.71 -9.55 -0.03
C VAL A 211 0.17 -10.14 -1.12
N TYR A 212 -0.38 -10.37 -2.31
CA TYR A 212 0.36 -10.95 -3.44
C TYR A 212 1.03 -12.31 -3.14
N GLY A 213 0.49 -13.07 -2.17
CA GLY A 213 1.10 -14.32 -1.70
C GLY A 213 2.37 -14.13 -0.85
N PHE A 214 2.82 -12.89 -0.61
CA PHE A 214 3.91 -12.58 0.30
C PHE A 214 3.42 -12.47 1.74
N LYS A 215 4.26 -12.91 2.68
CA LYS A 215 4.12 -12.66 4.11
C LYS A 215 5.15 -11.61 4.54
N ILE A 216 4.70 -10.41 4.81
CA ILE A 216 5.52 -9.29 5.28
C ILE A 216 5.26 -9.07 6.78
N LYS A 217 6.30 -8.77 7.54
CA LYS A 217 6.17 -8.38 8.96
C LYS A 217 6.99 -7.13 9.25
N PHE A 218 6.30 -6.10 9.71
CA PHE A 218 6.91 -4.90 10.27
C PHE A 218 7.03 -5.03 11.78
N THR A 219 8.12 -4.49 12.32
CA THR A 219 8.48 -4.50 13.75
C THR A 219 9.06 -3.14 14.12
N ASP A 220 9.55 -2.97 15.34
CA ASP A 220 10.26 -1.77 15.81
C ASP A 220 11.57 -1.46 15.03
N ARG A 221 12.04 -2.41 14.22
CA ARG A 221 13.29 -2.32 13.46
C ARG A 221 13.13 -1.55 12.15
N LYS A 222 14.26 -1.05 11.64
CA LYS A 222 14.37 -0.41 10.31
C LYS A 222 14.39 -1.40 9.15
N ASP A 223 14.30 -2.69 9.45
CA ASP A 223 14.17 -3.79 8.48
C ASP A 223 12.86 -4.54 8.73
N PHE A 224 12.52 -5.43 7.80
CA PHE A 224 11.29 -6.21 7.84
C PHE A 224 11.58 -7.69 7.56
N GLU A 225 10.63 -8.57 7.88
CA GLU A 225 10.70 -9.96 7.44
C GLU A 225 9.84 -10.15 6.19
N LEU A 226 10.41 -10.73 5.14
CA LEU A 226 9.74 -11.13 3.90
C LEU A 226 9.80 -12.65 3.79
N ASN A 227 8.66 -13.33 3.87
CA ASN A 227 8.56 -14.79 3.88
C ASN A 227 9.49 -15.44 4.92
N GLY A 228 9.63 -14.81 6.10
CA GLY A 228 10.51 -15.26 7.18
C GLY A 228 11.98 -14.86 7.03
N VAL A 229 12.37 -14.19 5.94
CA VAL A 229 13.73 -13.72 5.70
C VAL A 229 13.86 -12.23 6.00
N ARG A 230 14.83 -11.86 6.84
CA ARG A 230 15.11 -10.46 7.18
C ARG A 230 15.62 -9.70 5.96
N THR A 231 14.94 -8.62 5.60
CA THR A 231 15.15 -7.83 4.37
C THR A 231 15.20 -6.34 4.69
N LYS A 232 16.05 -5.59 3.98
CA LYS A 232 16.20 -4.14 4.17
C LYS A 232 15.43 -3.36 3.08
N PRO A 233 14.74 -2.27 3.44
CA PRO A 233 14.16 -1.31 2.48
C PRO A 233 15.24 -0.39 1.85
N PRO A 234 15.01 0.20 0.66
CA PRO A 234 13.85 -0.02 -0.21
C PRO A 234 13.85 -1.43 -0.80
N SER A 235 12.66 -2.00 -0.99
CA SER A 235 12.49 -3.32 -1.57
C SER A 235 11.25 -3.36 -2.45
N ASN A 236 11.39 -4.00 -3.61
CA ASN A 236 10.30 -4.22 -4.57
C ASN A 236 10.21 -5.73 -4.88
N PRO A 237 9.56 -6.53 -4.01
CA PRO A 237 9.51 -7.99 -4.19
C PRO A 237 8.85 -8.44 -5.50
N LYS A 238 7.95 -7.62 -6.04
CA LYS A 238 7.39 -7.71 -7.39
C LYS A 238 7.11 -6.31 -7.92
N GLU A 239 6.88 -6.22 -9.23
CA GLU A 239 6.29 -5.03 -9.82
C GLU A 239 4.98 -4.66 -9.13
N GLY A 240 4.78 -3.38 -8.83
CA GLY A 240 3.60 -2.90 -8.12
C GLY A 240 3.54 -3.23 -6.62
N LEU A 241 4.60 -3.76 -6.01
CA LEU A 241 4.74 -3.84 -4.55
C LEU A 241 6.00 -3.10 -4.11
N GLU A 242 5.84 -2.04 -3.34
CA GLU A 242 6.93 -1.21 -2.82
C GLU A 242 6.94 -1.26 -1.29
N ILE A 243 8.13 -1.47 -0.72
CA ILE A 243 8.36 -1.37 0.72
C ILE A 243 9.52 -0.40 0.95
N VAL A 244 9.23 0.72 1.60
CA VAL A 244 10.21 1.76 1.94
C VAL A 244 10.23 2.02 3.44
N HIS A 245 11.29 2.66 3.90
CA HIS A 245 11.33 3.23 5.23
C HIS A 245 11.63 4.72 5.15
N THR A 246 11.10 5.45 6.12
CA THR A 246 11.53 6.81 6.47
C THR A 246 12.32 6.75 7.77
N SER A 247 12.69 7.90 8.33
CA SER A 247 13.38 7.96 9.63
C SER A 247 12.59 7.27 10.75
N HIS A 248 11.26 7.31 10.70
CA HIS A 248 10.39 6.77 11.76
C HIS A 248 9.44 5.68 11.28
N LYS A 249 9.03 5.65 10.01
CA LYS A 249 7.95 4.77 9.55
C LYS A 249 8.43 3.69 8.57
N MET A 250 7.85 2.51 8.65
CA MET A 250 7.80 1.53 7.57
C MET A 250 6.55 1.79 6.72
N VAL A 251 6.68 1.72 5.40
CA VAL A 251 5.57 1.94 4.47
C VAL A 251 5.57 0.86 3.41
N LEU A 252 4.43 0.18 3.26
CA LEU A 252 4.13 -0.71 2.14
C LEU A 252 3.11 -0.03 1.23
N ARG A 253 3.36 -0.04 -0.07
CA ARG A 253 2.42 0.42 -1.11
C ARG A 253 2.22 -0.64 -2.16
N THR A 254 1.00 -0.71 -2.68
CA THR A 254 0.64 -1.56 -3.81
C THR A 254 0.13 -0.71 -4.97
N ASP A 255 0.32 -1.21 -6.17
CA ASP A 255 -0.27 -0.73 -7.44
C ASP A 255 -1.80 -0.66 -7.42
N PHE A 256 -2.49 -1.56 -6.70
CA PHE A 256 -3.95 -1.49 -6.55
C PHE A 256 -4.42 -0.51 -5.47
N GLY A 257 -3.51 0.16 -4.75
CA GLY A 257 -3.86 1.25 -3.84
C GLY A 257 -3.93 0.89 -2.34
N LEU A 258 -3.66 -0.36 -1.93
CA LEU A 258 -3.42 -0.67 -0.52
C LEU A 258 -2.13 0.02 -0.04
N THR A 259 -2.22 0.73 1.08
CA THR A 259 -1.08 1.28 1.80
C THR A 259 -1.11 0.85 3.27
N VAL A 260 0.03 0.40 3.80
CA VAL A 260 0.19 0.09 5.22
C VAL A 260 1.37 0.87 5.77
N ILE A 261 1.13 1.69 6.79
CA ILE A 261 2.13 2.50 7.48
C ILE A 261 2.26 1.98 8.91
N PHE A 262 3.48 1.77 9.39
CA PHE A 262 3.76 1.46 10.79
C PHE A 262 4.85 2.39 11.31
N ASP A 263 4.60 3.07 12.41
CA ASP A 263 5.53 4.01 13.06
C ASP A 263 6.70 3.33 13.78
N ARG A 264 6.75 1.99 13.77
CA ARG A 264 7.73 1.15 14.47
C ARG A 264 7.67 1.28 16.00
N LYS A 265 6.55 1.76 16.54
CA LYS A 265 6.34 1.93 17.97
C LYS A 265 4.96 1.44 18.40
N SER A 266 3.89 2.15 18.08
CA SER A 266 2.54 1.87 18.59
C SER A 266 1.42 2.35 17.67
N HIS A 267 1.74 2.86 16.48
CA HIS A 267 0.76 3.40 15.54
C HIS A 267 0.88 2.76 14.16
N ALA A 268 -0.25 2.32 13.62
CA ALA A 268 -0.36 1.85 12.26
C ALA A 268 -1.59 2.44 11.56
N ASP A 269 -1.41 2.76 10.29
CA ASP A 269 -2.50 3.12 9.39
C ASP A 269 -2.61 2.07 8.29
N VAL A 270 -3.84 1.66 8.00
CA VAL A 270 -4.17 0.83 6.84
C VAL A 270 -5.11 1.63 5.96
N THR A 271 -4.69 1.91 4.73
CA THR A 271 -5.50 2.63 3.74
C THR A 271 -5.87 1.67 2.62
N ILE A 272 -7.16 1.56 2.33
CA ILE A 272 -7.70 0.75 1.24
C ILE A 272 -8.38 1.64 0.18
N PRO A 273 -8.33 1.23 -1.09
CA PRO A 273 -9.10 1.87 -2.14
C PRO A 273 -10.58 1.54 -2.00
N SER A 274 -11.44 2.45 -2.48
CA SER A 274 -12.90 2.32 -2.43
C SER A 274 -13.46 1.08 -3.14
N SER A 275 -12.72 0.44 -4.04
CA SER A 275 -13.08 -0.86 -4.62
C SER A 275 -13.20 -2.00 -3.60
N TYR A 276 -12.67 -1.83 -2.37
CA TYR A 276 -12.81 -2.77 -1.26
C TYR A 276 -13.96 -2.43 -0.29
N ALA A 277 -14.73 -1.37 -0.56
CA ALA A 277 -15.87 -0.97 0.27
C ALA A 277 -16.88 -2.12 0.42
N GLY A 278 -17.22 -2.49 1.66
CA GLY A 278 -18.09 -3.63 1.95
C GLY A 278 -17.51 -5.01 1.64
N GLN A 279 -16.26 -5.10 1.17
CA GLN A 279 -15.58 -6.36 0.80
C GLN A 279 -14.53 -6.80 1.83
N VAL A 280 -14.29 -5.98 2.86
CA VAL A 280 -13.37 -6.26 3.96
C VAL A 280 -14.11 -6.39 5.28
N CYS A 281 -13.48 -7.06 6.24
CA CYS A 281 -13.93 -7.12 7.62
C CYS A 281 -12.74 -7.26 8.58
N GLY A 282 -12.98 -7.06 9.88
CA GLY A 282 -11.95 -7.06 10.92
C GLY A 282 -12.16 -5.94 11.92
N LEU A 283 -11.16 -5.68 12.77
CA LEU A 283 -11.19 -4.56 13.73
C LEU A 283 -11.30 -3.17 13.06
N CYS A 284 -10.95 -3.06 11.78
CA CYS A 284 -11.09 -1.82 11.02
C CYS A 284 -12.49 -1.60 10.40
N GLY A 285 -13.47 -2.46 10.69
CA GLY A 285 -14.81 -2.36 10.13
C GLY A 285 -14.90 -2.87 8.69
N ASN A 286 -15.94 -2.46 7.97
CA ASN A 286 -16.23 -2.96 6.62
C ASN A 286 -16.12 -1.90 5.50
N SER A 287 -15.92 -0.63 5.85
CA SER A 287 -15.71 0.48 4.91
C SER A 287 -16.89 0.74 3.96
N ASN A 288 -18.13 0.52 4.40
CA ASN A 288 -19.34 0.75 3.59
C ASN A 288 -19.96 2.16 3.80
N GLY A 289 -19.38 2.98 4.67
CA GLY A 289 -19.86 4.31 5.03
C GLY A 289 -20.83 4.34 6.21
N ASP A 290 -21.21 3.20 6.79
CA ASP A 290 -22.14 3.09 7.91
C ASP A 290 -21.43 2.82 9.25
N LYS A 291 -21.25 3.88 10.05
CA LYS A 291 -20.66 3.78 11.39
C LYS A 291 -21.41 2.85 12.36
N SER A 292 -22.68 2.53 12.09
CA SER A 292 -23.52 1.77 13.01
C SER A 292 -23.32 0.26 12.95
N ASP A 293 -22.66 -0.25 11.91
CA ASP A 293 -22.52 -1.67 11.65
C ASP A 293 -21.07 -2.19 11.74
N GLU A 294 -20.18 -1.36 12.28
CA GLU A 294 -18.73 -1.60 12.33
C GLU A 294 -18.33 -2.72 13.28
N PHE A 295 -19.18 -3.06 14.25
CA PHE A 295 -18.93 -4.11 15.24
C PHE A 295 -19.51 -5.47 14.82
N LYS A 296 -19.33 -5.84 13.54
CA LYS A 296 -19.65 -7.19 13.04
C LYS A 296 -18.55 -8.18 13.42
N THR A 297 -18.93 -9.25 14.08
CA THR A 297 -18.04 -10.38 14.42
C THR A 297 -17.81 -11.27 13.18
N PRO A 298 -16.83 -12.21 13.21
CA PRO A 298 -16.53 -13.06 12.05
C PRO A 298 -17.67 -13.95 11.55
N ASP A 299 -18.68 -14.22 12.38
CA ASP A 299 -19.90 -14.96 12.03
C ASP A 299 -21.02 -14.05 11.48
N GLY A 300 -20.76 -12.73 11.35
CA GLY A 300 -21.70 -11.74 10.86
C GLY A 300 -22.61 -11.12 11.91
N SER A 301 -22.51 -11.53 13.19
CA SER A 301 -23.33 -10.94 14.26
C SER A 301 -22.90 -9.50 14.56
N LEU A 302 -23.86 -8.58 14.68
CA LEU A 302 -23.59 -7.23 15.15
C LEU A 302 -23.63 -7.21 16.69
N VAL A 303 -22.58 -6.72 17.33
CA VAL A 303 -22.50 -6.59 18.78
C VAL A 303 -22.31 -5.13 19.21
N THR A 304 -22.59 -4.81 20.47
CA THR A 304 -22.44 -3.45 21.02
C THR A 304 -21.25 -3.29 21.94
N SER A 305 -20.71 -4.38 22.49
CA SER A 305 -19.55 -4.34 23.37
C SER A 305 -18.25 -4.38 22.57
N GLU A 306 -17.40 -3.38 22.81
CA GLU A 306 -16.07 -3.24 22.19
C GLU A 306 -15.18 -4.44 22.51
N ASP A 307 -15.24 -4.96 23.74
CA ASP A 307 -14.51 -6.18 24.14
C ASP A 307 -15.02 -7.43 23.44
N VAL A 308 -16.35 -7.61 23.32
CA VAL A 308 -16.92 -8.77 22.63
C VAL A 308 -16.54 -8.73 21.16
N PHE A 309 -16.64 -7.56 20.53
CA PHE A 309 -16.20 -7.35 19.15
C PHE A 309 -14.70 -7.63 18.99
N GLY A 310 -13.88 -6.99 19.80
CA GLY A 310 -12.41 -7.09 19.74
C GLY A 310 -11.90 -8.51 19.91
N ASN A 311 -12.38 -9.20 20.95
CA ASN A 311 -11.97 -10.58 21.22
C ASN A 311 -12.46 -11.58 20.16
N SER A 312 -13.53 -11.28 19.44
CA SER A 312 -14.01 -12.15 18.35
C SER A 312 -13.03 -12.23 17.16
N TRP A 313 -12.16 -11.22 17.00
CA TRP A 313 -11.16 -11.13 15.92
C TRP A 313 -9.77 -11.63 16.31
N GLU A 314 -9.64 -12.28 17.47
CA GLU A 314 -8.37 -12.88 17.93
C GLU A 314 -7.92 -14.03 17.02
N VAL A 315 -6.64 -14.02 16.65
CA VAL A 315 -6.00 -15.06 15.84
C VAL A 315 -5.16 -15.96 16.74
N ASN A 316 -5.49 -17.25 16.79
CA ASN A 316 -4.67 -18.25 17.47
C ASN A 316 -3.37 -18.51 16.69
N ASP A 317 -2.25 -17.93 17.16
CA ASP A 317 -0.88 -18.03 16.59
C ASP A 317 -0.43 -19.48 16.29
N ARG A 318 -0.99 -20.49 16.98
CA ARG A 318 -0.62 -21.90 16.79
C ARG A 318 -1.23 -22.58 15.55
N ARG A 319 -2.28 -22.02 14.95
CA ARG A 319 -3.02 -22.65 13.84
C ARG A 319 -2.86 -21.91 12.51
N SER A 320 -2.58 -20.61 12.55
CA SER A 320 -2.55 -19.72 11.37
C SER A 320 -1.19 -19.61 10.66
N LEU A 321 -0.11 -20.14 11.24
CA LEU A 321 1.23 -20.06 10.64
C LEU A 321 1.48 -21.08 9.52
N PHE A 322 0.51 -21.97 9.23
CA PHE A 322 0.66 -23.07 8.27
C PHE A 322 -0.45 -23.20 7.21
N GLU A 323 -1.48 -22.35 7.22
CA GLU A 323 -2.54 -22.43 6.20
C GLU A 323 -2.25 -21.46 5.04
N GLN A 324 -1.88 -22.03 3.89
CA GLN A 324 -2.15 -21.42 2.59
C GLN A 324 -3.66 -21.18 2.49
N TYR A 325 -4.05 -20.04 1.90
CA TYR A 325 -5.41 -19.60 1.63
C TYR A 325 -6.42 -20.77 1.49
N GLU A 326 -7.09 -21.12 2.58
CA GLU A 326 -8.33 -21.89 2.55
C GLU A 326 -9.42 -21.09 3.29
N PRO A 327 -10.66 -21.11 2.79
CA PRO A 327 -11.78 -20.49 3.48
C PRO A 327 -11.99 -21.15 4.85
N PRO A 328 -12.22 -20.38 5.93
CA PRO A 328 -12.21 -20.93 7.28
C PRO A 328 -13.36 -21.92 7.51
N VAL A 329 -13.03 -23.17 7.86
CA VAL A 329 -13.97 -24.13 8.47
C VAL A 329 -13.97 -23.91 9.98
N PHE A 330 -15.04 -23.29 10.48
CA PHE A 330 -15.21 -22.93 11.88
C PHE A 330 -15.43 -24.17 12.78
N ARG A 331 -14.62 -24.29 13.83
CA ARG A 331 -14.97 -25.08 15.02
C ARG A 331 -15.04 -24.17 16.23
N SER A 332 -16.27 -24.03 16.74
CA SER A 332 -16.60 -23.39 18.01
C SER A 332 -15.67 -23.85 19.13
N LYS A 333 -14.97 -22.90 19.74
CA LYS A 333 -14.45 -23.06 21.10
C LYS A 333 -15.02 -21.92 21.94
N ARG A 334 -16.04 -22.27 22.70
CA ARG A 334 -16.65 -21.42 23.73
C ARG A 334 -15.64 -21.27 24.87
N LEU A 335 -15.17 -20.04 25.11
CA LEU A 335 -14.73 -19.60 26.43
C LEU A 335 -15.46 -18.29 26.71
N VAL A 336 -16.37 -18.37 27.68
CA VAL A 336 -16.96 -17.21 28.32
C VAL A 336 -15.94 -16.77 29.35
N GLU A 337 -15.26 -15.65 29.11
CA GLU A 337 -14.76 -14.83 30.20
C GLU A 337 -15.74 -13.68 30.39
N GLU A 338 -16.16 -13.47 31.63
CA GLU A 338 -17.07 -12.40 32.02
C GLU A 338 -16.52 -11.02 31.59
N PRO A 339 -17.38 -10.05 31.24
CA PRO A 339 -16.93 -8.72 30.89
C PRO A 339 -16.29 -8.09 32.13
N ARG A 340 -14.95 -7.95 32.12
CA ARG A 340 -14.29 -7.00 33.00
C ARG A 340 -14.64 -5.62 32.51
N ASN A 341 -15.67 -5.04 33.11
CA ASN A 341 -15.97 -3.62 32.96
C ASN A 341 -14.88 -2.83 33.71
N ASP A 342 -13.69 -2.72 33.10
CA ASP A 342 -12.52 -2.03 33.68
C ASP A 342 -12.45 -0.55 33.25
N LEU A 343 -13.44 -0.06 32.49
CA LEU A 343 -13.53 1.34 32.06
C LEU A 343 -14.19 2.18 33.16
N ASN A 344 -13.47 2.33 34.27
CA ASN A 344 -13.70 3.41 35.22
C ASN A 344 -12.50 4.36 35.12
N LEU A 345 -12.41 5.09 34.00
CA LEU A 345 -11.47 6.20 33.83
C LEU A 345 -11.69 7.17 35.00
N SER A 346 -10.77 7.18 35.95
CA SER A 346 -10.91 7.98 37.18
C SER A 346 -9.94 9.16 37.17
N CYS A 347 -10.10 10.06 36.21
CA CYS A 347 -9.60 11.42 36.37
C CYS A 347 -10.60 12.23 37.19
N SER A 348 -10.12 12.97 38.18
CA SER A 348 -10.89 14.02 38.83
C SER A 348 -11.13 15.19 37.87
N ASP A 349 -12.10 16.05 38.19
CA ASP A 349 -12.38 17.25 37.39
C ASP A 349 -11.14 18.16 37.28
N GLU A 350 -10.30 18.21 38.32
CA GLU A 350 -9.04 18.96 38.28
C GLU A 350 -8.02 18.36 37.31
N GLN A 351 -7.91 17.02 37.27
CA GLN A 351 -7.02 16.32 36.34
C GLN A 351 -7.48 16.52 34.90
N TRP A 352 -8.79 16.49 34.65
CA TRP A 352 -9.34 16.81 33.34
C TRP A 352 -9.00 18.23 32.91
N ALA A 353 -9.21 19.22 33.79
CA ALA A 353 -8.88 20.61 33.50
C ALA A 353 -7.37 20.83 33.23
N GLU A 354 -6.49 20.04 33.85
CA GLU A 354 -5.05 20.05 33.55
C GLU A 354 -4.75 19.54 32.13
N LEU A 355 -5.41 18.47 31.70
CA LEU A 355 -5.22 17.88 30.37
C LEU A 355 -5.82 18.75 29.25
N GLU A 356 -6.89 19.49 29.52
CA GLU A 356 -7.50 20.47 28.62
C GLU A 356 -6.62 21.70 28.37
N ASN A 357 -5.54 21.89 29.14
CA ASN A 357 -4.62 23.00 28.94
C ASN A 357 -3.79 22.82 27.65
N LYS A 358 -3.42 23.93 27.01
CA LYS A 358 -2.59 23.98 25.80
C LYS A 358 -1.18 23.43 25.98
N SER A 359 -0.70 23.30 27.22
CA SER A 359 0.55 22.61 27.54
C SER A 359 0.44 21.08 27.50
N SER A 360 -0.79 20.57 27.44
CA SER A 360 -1.19 19.16 27.46
C SER A 360 -2.04 18.86 26.21
N CYS A 361 -3.05 17.98 26.30
CA CYS A 361 -3.90 17.61 25.16
C CYS A 361 -4.72 18.79 24.60
N GLY A 362 -4.94 19.87 25.34
CA GLY A 362 -5.55 21.09 24.80
C GLY A 362 -4.81 21.69 23.59
N VAL A 363 -3.53 21.34 23.36
CA VAL A 363 -2.76 21.81 22.21
C VAL A 363 -3.37 21.45 20.85
N PHE A 364 -4.11 20.34 20.79
CA PHE A 364 -4.80 19.87 19.58
C PHE A 364 -5.78 20.92 19.04
N HIS A 365 -6.42 21.66 19.94
CA HIS A 365 -7.42 22.70 19.64
C HIS A 365 -6.88 24.13 19.80
N ASP A 366 -5.57 24.33 19.96
CA ASP A 366 -5.00 25.66 20.11
C ASP A 366 -5.02 26.44 18.78
N PRO A 367 -5.80 27.55 18.65
CA PRO A 367 -5.87 28.33 17.42
C PRO A 367 -4.59 29.13 17.12
N ALA A 368 -3.67 29.23 18.09
CA ALA A 368 -2.32 29.75 17.87
C ALA A 368 -1.28 28.61 17.80
N GLY A 369 -1.74 27.37 17.85
CA GLY A 369 -0.92 26.18 17.95
C GLY A 369 -0.41 25.68 16.59
N PRO A 370 0.41 24.62 16.61
CA PRO A 370 1.13 24.15 15.44
C PRO A 370 0.26 23.40 14.42
N PHE A 371 -0.96 23.00 14.81
CA PHE A 371 -1.84 22.13 14.01
C PHE A 371 -3.02 22.84 13.33
N VAL A 372 -3.11 24.16 13.41
CA VAL A 372 -4.26 24.93 12.86
C VAL A 372 -4.51 24.63 11.37
N GLN A 373 -3.45 24.41 10.60
CA GLN A 373 -3.54 24.07 9.17
C GLN A 373 -4.12 22.67 8.92
N CYS A 374 -4.09 21.79 9.91
CA CYS A 374 -4.52 20.40 9.82
C CYS A 374 -6.02 20.22 10.10
N TRP A 375 -6.68 21.16 10.79
CA TRP A 375 -8.01 20.94 11.37
C TRP A 375 -9.11 20.63 10.35
N ILE A 376 -9.02 21.21 9.15
CA ILE A 376 -10.00 20.98 8.08
C ILE A 376 -9.77 19.62 7.40
N PRO A 377 -8.57 19.32 6.87
CA PRO A 377 -8.36 18.05 6.17
C PRO A 377 -8.21 16.84 7.10
N ALA A 378 -7.75 17.04 8.34
CA ALA A 378 -7.62 16.00 9.36
C ALA A 378 -8.36 16.44 10.65
N PRO A 379 -9.62 15.99 10.85
CA PRO A 379 -10.42 16.34 12.02
C PRO A 379 -9.71 15.97 13.34
N VAL A 380 -9.71 16.91 14.29
CA VAL A 380 -8.91 16.85 15.52
C VAL A 380 -9.48 15.90 16.57
N ASP A 381 -10.81 15.88 16.72
CA ASP A 381 -11.49 15.29 17.87
C ASP A 381 -11.07 13.85 18.22
N PRO A 382 -10.85 12.93 17.25
CA PRO A 382 -10.41 11.57 17.57
C PRO A 382 -9.03 11.54 18.24
N TYR A 383 -8.08 12.36 17.75
CA TYR A 383 -6.72 12.42 18.28
C TYR A 383 -6.66 13.12 19.64
N TYR A 384 -7.47 14.17 19.81
CA TYR A 384 -7.65 14.81 21.11
C TYR A 384 -8.24 13.82 22.13
N THR A 385 -9.28 13.08 21.75
CA THR A 385 -9.94 12.09 22.64
C THR A 385 -8.96 11.00 23.06
N ASN A 386 -8.16 10.46 22.13
CA ASN A 386 -7.12 9.49 22.43
C ASN A 386 -6.07 10.05 23.40
N CYS A 387 -5.57 11.27 23.17
CA CYS A 387 -4.64 11.92 24.10
C CYS A 387 -5.24 12.07 25.50
N MET A 388 -6.49 12.52 25.58
CA MET A 388 -7.21 12.69 26.85
C MET A 388 -7.34 11.36 27.59
N TYR A 389 -7.61 10.27 26.87
CA TYR A 389 -7.67 8.92 27.43
C TYR A 389 -6.29 8.46 27.95
N ASP A 390 -5.30 8.42 27.08
CA ASP A 390 -3.91 8.00 27.36
C ASP A 390 -3.32 8.73 28.58
N MET A 391 -3.48 10.06 28.58
CA MET A 391 -2.90 10.94 29.59
C MET A 391 -3.68 10.95 30.89
N CYS A 392 -4.95 10.55 30.89
CA CYS A 392 -5.71 10.42 32.13
C CYS A 392 -5.12 9.35 33.05
N GLU A 393 -4.67 8.23 32.49
CA GLU A 393 -4.04 7.16 33.25
C GLU A 393 -2.56 7.43 33.55
N ASN A 394 -1.92 8.31 32.76
CA ASN A 394 -0.47 8.54 32.77
C ASN A 394 -0.11 10.04 32.81
N ILE A 395 -0.76 10.80 33.70
CA ILE A 395 -0.57 12.26 33.80
C ILE A 395 0.92 12.59 33.93
N GLY A 396 1.39 13.50 33.08
CA GLY A 396 2.79 13.94 33.04
C GLY A 396 3.74 13.04 32.25
N ASP A 397 3.28 11.91 31.69
CA ASP A 397 4.10 11.09 30.79
C ASP A 397 4.35 11.83 29.47
N LYS A 398 5.55 12.41 29.38
CA LYS A 398 5.96 13.19 28.22
C LYS A 398 6.12 12.33 26.96
N GLU A 399 6.54 11.08 27.11
CA GLU A 399 6.77 10.20 25.97
C GLU A 399 5.44 9.78 25.33
N LEU A 400 4.45 9.43 26.16
CA LEU A 400 3.10 9.11 25.72
C LEU A 400 2.45 10.32 25.04
N PHE A 401 2.47 11.48 25.70
CA PHE A 401 1.97 12.75 25.12
C PHE A 401 2.57 13.06 23.74
N CYS A 402 3.91 12.98 23.62
CA CYS A 402 4.57 13.22 22.34
C CYS A 402 4.20 12.17 21.29
N SER A 403 3.97 10.92 21.69
CA SER A 403 3.52 9.86 20.78
C SER A 403 2.11 10.16 20.25
N SER A 404 1.17 10.63 21.08
CA SER A 404 -0.17 11.03 20.63
C SER A 404 -0.12 12.19 19.62
N LEU A 405 0.80 13.15 19.80
CA LEU A 405 1.03 14.23 18.84
C LEU A 405 1.65 13.75 17.52
N GLU A 406 2.51 12.73 17.55
CA GLU A 406 3.10 12.11 16.36
C GLU A 406 2.03 11.44 15.49
N VAL A 407 1.03 10.81 16.11
CA VAL A 407 -0.10 10.20 15.39
C VAL A 407 -0.86 11.24 14.60
N TYR A 408 -1.23 12.39 15.21
CA TYR A 408 -1.93 13.45 14.47
C TYR A 408 -1.06 14.18 13.46
N THR A 409 0.24 14.32 13.76
CA THR A 409 1.22 14.79 12.78
C THR A 409 1.24 13.87 11.56
N SER A 410 1.18 12.55 11.77
CA SER A 410 1.12 11.56 10.68
C SER A 410 -0.13 11.75 9.83
N ALA A 411 -1.29 11.93 10.44
CA ALA A 411 -2.54 12.16 9.74
C ALA A 411 -2.51 13.46 8.92
N CYS A 412 -2.03 14.56 9.50
CA CYS A 412 -1.90 15.82 8.80
C CYS A 412 -0.92 15.74 7.60
N GLN A 413 0.18 15.00 7.75
CA GLN A 413 1.14 14.76 6.66
C GLN A 413 0.58 13.90 5.53
N GLN A 414 -0.34 12.98 5.82
CA GLN A 414 -1.04 12.20 4.79
C GLN A 414 -1.94 13.08 3.92
N GLU A 415 -2.46 14.17 4.49
CA GLU A 415 -3.19 15.21 3.76
C GLU A 415 -2.27 16.21 3.04
N GLY A 416 -0.95 15.94 2.98
CA GLY A 416 0.03 16.78 2.32
C GLY A 416 0.44 18.03 3.13
N ILE A 417 0.03 18.14 4.39
CA ILE A 417 0.31 19.30 5.25
C ILE A 417 1.41 18.96 6.26
N THR A 418 2.42 19.81 6.37
CA THR A 418 3.45 19.69 7.40
C THR A 418 3.14 20.67 8.54
N PRO A 419 2.80 20.19 9.75
CA PRO A 419 2.53 21.06 10.89
C PRO A 419 3.74 21.93 11.28
N ASN A 420 3.49 23.15 11.74
CA ASN A 420 4.54 24.12 12.09
C ASN A 420 5.31 23.68 13.35
N ASN A 421 6.58 23.28 13.23
CA ASN A 421 7.55 23.05 14.34
C ASN A 421 6.95 22.55 15.67
N TRP A 422 5.97 21.62 15.60
CA TRP A 422 5.16 21.22 16.75
C TRP A 422 6.02 20.65 17.88
N ARG A 423 7.14 19.99 17.53
CA ARG A 423 8.12 19.45 18.50
C ARG A 423 8.74 20.52 19.38
N ILE A 424 9.03 21.70 18.84
CA ILE A 424 9.58 22.82 19.62
C ILE A 424 8.47 23.44 20.46
N TYR A 425 7.30 23.69 19.85
CA TYR A 425 6.15 24.30 20.53
C TYR A 425 5.71 23.51 21.76
N THR A 426 5.73 22.19 21.66
CA THR A 426 5.26 21.27 22.70
C THR A 426 6.38 20.71 23.59
N GLY A 427 7.65 21.02 23.31
CA GLY A 427 8.79 20.43 24.03
C GLY A 427 9.04 18.94 23.74
N CYS A 428 8.52 18.41 22.62
CA CYS A 428 8.76 17.07 22.12
C CYS A 428 10.03 16.97 21.21
N GLY A 429 10.85 18.02 21.15
CA GLY A 429 12.09 18.08 20.37
C GLY A 429 13.36 17.65 21.11
N GLU A 430 13.35 17.66 22.46
CA GLU A 430 14.53 17.41 23.30
C GLU A 430 14.47 16.06 24.04
N MET A 431 14.16 14.96 23.34
CA MET A 431 14.45 13.63 23.90
C MET A 431 15.93 13.28 23.65
N ASN A 432 16.84 14.06 24.23
CA ASN A 432 18.23 13.64 24.35
C ASN A 432 18.28 12.45 25.30
N HIS A 433 18.86 11.34 24.82
CA HIS A 433 19.34 10.27 25.67
C HIS A 433 19.99 10.89 26.91
N ARG A 434 19.44 10.58 28.10
CA ARG A 434 20.18 10.80 29.34
C ARG A 434 21.43 9.93 29.22
N CYS A 435 22.54 10.52 28.79
CA CYS A 435 23.85 10.00 29.08
C CYS A 435 23.92 9.97 30.60
N HIS A 436 23.76 8.78 31.18
CA HIS A 436 24.14 8.55 32.56
C HIS A 436 25.64 8.86 32.66
N SER A 437 25.97 10.01 33.22
CA SER A 437 27.28 10.25 33.81
C SER A 437 27.45 9.24 34.94
N VAL A 438 28.19 8.18 34.66
CA VAL A 438 28.68 7.26 35.71
C VAL A 438 29.81 8.01 36.45
N PRO A 439 29.80 8.02 37.80
CA PRO A 439 30.80 8.70 38.61
C PRO A 439 32.22 8.14 38.49
#